data_AF-A0A1V5HTH2-F1
#
_entry.id   AF-A0A1V5HTH2-F1
#
_cell.length_a   1.000
_cell.length_b   1.000
_cell.length_c   1.000
_cell.angle_alpha   90.00
_cell.angle_beta   90.00
_cell.angle_gamma   90.00
#
_symmetry.space_group_name_H-M   'P 1'
#
loop_
_entity.id
_entity.type
_entity.pdbx_description
1 polymer ?
#
loop_
_entity_poly.entity_id
_entity_poly.type
_entity_poly.pdbx_seq_one_letter_code
_entity_poly.pdbx_strand_id
1 'polypeptide(L)'
;MVGDFVYDLVGARRAGMRAVLVQRPGAEWKHWADASFDRLADFVEYLKEPVPLLPWEYRSLQGRDGLDELARCALSIPASCDNLLAVSMYYAAKGVLNFHVEGEGSVTAEQWSRIPGLSPAWLDMPLREALGFLLESRYPLAGLLEDTSGYSMVAVDPEEQGASH
;
A
#
# COMPACT_ATOMS: atom_id res chain seq x y z
N MET A 1 -14.30 4.27 27.35
CA MET A 1 -14.87 4.36 25.99
C MET A 1 -13.70 4.51 25.01
N VAL A 2 -13.00 3.40 24.75
CA VAL A 2 -11.88 3.32 23.79
C VAL A 2 -12.33 2.62 22.50
N GLY A 3 -13.33 1.72 22.62
CA GLY A 3 -13.86 0.94 21.51
C GLY A 3 -14.31 1.80 20.33
N ASP A 4 -15.15 2.80 20.56
CA ASP A 4 -15.78 3.60 19.50
C ASP A 4 -14.75 4.26 18.58
N PHE A 5 -13.71 4.91 19.14
CA PHE A 5 -12.65 5.53 18.34
C PHE A 5 -11.82 4.52 17.55
N VAL A 6 -11.51 3.37 18.15
CA VAL A 6 -10.75 2.32 17.46
C VAL A 6 -11.59 1.72 16.33
N TYR A 7 -12.89 1.51 16.55
CA TYR A 7 -13.80 1.07 15.50
C TYR A 7 -13.93 2.10 14.38
N ASP A 8 -13.97 3.39 14.69
CA ASP A 8 -14.01 4.46 13.69
C ASP A 8 -12.72 4.50 12.86
N LEU A 9 -11.54 4.34 13.48
CA LEU A 9 -10.27 4.28 12.76
C LEU A 9 -10.20 3.06 11.83
N VAL A 10 -10.63 1.88 12.31
CA VAL A 10 -10.69 0.67 11.48
C VAL A 10 -11.76 0.79 10.39
N GLY A 11 -12.88 1.42 10.69
CA GLY A 11 -13.96 1.70 9.75
C GLY A 11 -13.52 2.64 8.63
N ALA A 12 -12.85 3.74 8.98
CA ALA A 12 -12.26 4.68 8.03
C ALA A 12 -11.30 3.96 7.07
N ARG A 13 -10.41 3.12 7.61
CA ARG A 13 -9.51 2.30 6.80
C ARG A 13 -10.26 1.39 5.81
N ARG A 14 -11.29 0.68 6.26
CA ARG A 14 -12.10 -0.19 5.39
C ARG A 14 -12.84 0.58 4.31
N ALA A 15 -13.16 1.85 4.57
CA ALA A 15 -13.80 2.75 3.62
C ALA A 15 -12.80 3.50 2.72
N GLY A 16 -11.49 3.22 2.81
CA GLY A 16 -10.46 3.96 2.06
C GLY A 16 -10.31 5.42 2.51
N MET A 17 -10.78 5.76 3.72
CA MET A 17 -10.70 7.09 4.29
C MET A 17 -9.46 7.27 5.16
N ARG A 18 -9.01 8.52 5.23
CA ARG A 18 -7.84 8.94 6.00
C ARG A 18 -8.27 9.48 7.35
N ALA A 19 -7.56 9.09 8.39
CA ALA A 19 -7.95 9.39 9.77
C ALA A 19 -6.92 10.29 10.45
N VAL A 20 -7.41 11.40 11.01
CA VAL A 20 -6.62 12.33 11.82
C VAL A 20 -7.20 12.35 13.22
N LEU A 21 -6.35 12.09 14.21
CA LEU A 21 -6.71 12.15 15.62
C LEU A 21 -6.38 13.53 16.19
N VAL A 22 -7.32 14.14 16.92
CA VAL A 22 -7.14 15.46 17.52
C VAL A 22 -7.62 15.45 18.97
N GLN A 23 -6.91 16.14 19.87
CA GLN A 23 -7.25 16.24 21.31
C GLN A 23 -7.37 14.88 22.01
N ARG A 24 -6.40 13.99 21.75
CA ARG A 24 -6.27 12.68 22.43
C ARG A 24 -4.83 12.47 22.91
N PRO A 25 -4.33 13.31 23.82
CA PRO A 25 -2.96 13.19 24.33
C PRO A 25 -2.76 11.84 25.01
N GLY A 26 -1.65 11.18 24.70
CA GLY A 26 -1.28 9.89 25.32
C GLY A 26 -2.14 8.69 24.91
N ALA A 27 -2.97 8.80 23.88
CA ALA A 27 -3.72 7.64 23.37
C ALA A 27 -2.75 6.57 22.84
N GLU A 28 -2.73 5.40 23.49
CA GLU A 28 -1.85 4.27 23.10
C GLU A 28 -2.09 3.85 21.64
N TRP A 29 -3.34 3.93 21.18
CA TRP A 29 -3.78 3.61 19.82
C TRP A 29 -3.65 4.78 18.84
N LYS A 30 -3.05 5.92 19.19
CA LYS A 30 -2.83 7.06 18.26
C LYS A 30 -2.10 6.66 16.98
N HIS A 31 -1.33 5.58 17.06
CA HIS A 31 -0.63 5.03 15.92
C HIS A 31 -1.65 4.55 14.86
N TRP A 32 -2.88 4.19 15.18
CA TRP A 32 -3.85 3.71 14.17
C TRP A 32 -4.40 4.83 13.28
N ALA A 33 -4.11 6.10 13.56
CA ALA A 33 -4.40 7.23 12.69
C ALA A 33 -3.21 7.58 11.77
N ASP A 34 -3.48 8.23 10.64
CA ASP A 34 -2.47 8.76 9.71
C ASP A 34 -1.72 9.96 10.33
N ALA A 35 -2.40 10.72 11.18
CA ALA A 35 -1.80 11.80 11.97
C ALA A 35 -2.48 11.93 13.33
N SER A 36 -1.75 12.46 14.31
CA SER A 36 -2.28 12.72 15.66
C SER A 36 -1.77 14.06 16.17
N PHE A 37 -2.70 14.88 16.67
CA PHE A 37 -2.44 16.19 17.26
C PHE A 37 -2.97 16.23 18.69
N ASP A 38 -2.09 16.47 19.66
CA ASP A 38 -2.47 16.49 21.07
C ASP A 38 -3.38 17.69 21.40
N ARG A 39 -3.29 18.79 20.64
CA ARG A 39 -4.14 19.98 20.77
C ARG A 39 -4.78 20.36 19.44
N LEU A 40 -5.98 20.96 19.53
CA LEU A 40 -6.65 21.52 18.35
C LEU A 40 -5.84 22.65 17.70
N ALA A 41 -5.14 23.45 18.50
CA ALA A 41 -4.26 24.50 18.00
C ALA A 41 -3.17 23.93 17.07
N ASP A 42 -2.57 22.80 17.45
CA ASP A 42 -1.53 22.14 16.64
C ASP A 42 -2.09 21.66 15.30
N PHE A 43 -3.31 21.12 15.31
CA PHE A 43 -4.00 20.74 14.08
C PHE A 43 -4.33 21.96 13.20
N VAL A 44 -4.79 23.06 13.79
CA VAL A 44 -5.06 24.30 13.05
C VAL A 44 -3.78 24.88 12.45
N GLU A 45 -2.66 24.87 13.17
CA GLU A 45 -1.37 25.29 12.61
C GLU A 45 -0.94 24.40 11.44
N TYR A 46 -1.08 23.07 11.58
CA TYR A 46 -0.83 22.13 10.49
C TYR A 46 -1.70 22.42 9.25
N LEU A 47 -2.96 22.81 9.41
CA LEU A 47 -3.84 23.13 8.28
C LEU A 47 -3.42 24.40 7.52
N LYS A 48 -2.68 25.32 8.15
CA LYS A 48 -2.15 26.52 7.48
C LYS A 48 -0.99 26.19 6.55
N GLU A 49 -0.16 25.23 6.92
CA GLU A 49 0.98 24.76 6.15
C GLU A 49 1.04 23.22 6.18
N PRO A 50 0.15 22.56 5.41
CA PRO A 50 0.00 21.11 5.47
C PRO A 50 1.22 20.44 4.86
N VAL A 51 1.79 19.50 5.62
CA VAL A 51 2.88 18.65 5.15
C VAL A 51 2.32 17.27 4.75
N PRO A 52 2.67 16.69 3.58
CA PRO A 52 2.10 15.43 3.10
C PRO A 52 2.05 14.27 4.11
N LEU A 53 0.87 13.83 4.56
CA LEU A 53 0.79 12.75 5.55
C LEU A 53 1.37 11.44 5.00
N LEU A 54 2.18 10.76 5.81
CA LEU A 54 2.60 9.40 5.54
C LEU A 54 1.41 8.47 5.78
N PRO A 55 0.88 7.78 4.76
CA PRO A 55 -0.14 6.77 4.96
C PRO A 55 0.23 5.75 6.00
N TRP A 56 -0.75 5.37 6.84
CA TRP A 56 -0.54 4.37 7.89
C TRP A 56 0.00 3.05 7.32
N GLU A 57 -0.33 2.71 6.07
CA GLU A 57 0.21 1.58 5.29
C GLU A 57 1.74 1.56 5.26
N TYR A 58 2.37 2.74 5.27
CA TYR A 58 3.81 2.93 5.13
C TYR A 58 4.47 3.35 6.45
N ARG A 59 3.77 3.25 7.60
CA ARG A 59 4.36 3.61 8.91
C ARG A 59 5.69 2.91 9.16
N SER A 60 5.81 1.64 8.75
CA SER A 60 7.00 0.83 9.06
C SER A 60 8.26 1.34 8.39
N LEU A 61 8.14 2.30 7.46
CA LEU A 61 9.25 2.96 6.80
C LEU A 61 9.84 4.04 7.71
N GLN A 62 11.15 4.32 7.55
CA GLN A 62 11.91 5.27 8.36
C GLN A 62 11.56 6.74 8.07
N GLY A 63 10.28 7.11 8.16
CA GLY A 63 9.81 8.46 7.85
C GLY A 63 9.78 8.76 6.34
N ARG A 64 9.62 10.05 6.00
CA ARG A 64 9.46 10.49 4.61
C ARG A 64 10.72 10.34 3.76
N ASP A 65 11.89 10.53 4.35
CA ASP A 65 13.17 10.42 3.62
C ASP A 65 13.31 9.01 3.01
N GLY A 66 12.86 7.98 3.74
CA GLY A 66 12.82 6.61 3.22
C GLY A 66 11.83 6.41 2.07
N LEU A 67 10.71 7.15 2.04
CA LEU A 67 9.78 7.10 0.89
C LEU A 67 10.37 7.77 -0.35
N ASP A 68 11.06 8.91 -0.21
CA ASP A 68 11.63 9.63 -1.35
C ASP A 68 12.71 8.80 -2.05
N GLU A 69 13.47 8.01 -1.29
CA GLU A 69 14.41 7.02 -1.82
C GLU A 69 13.68 5.88 -2.53
N LEU A 70 12.66 5.29 -1.90
CA LEU A 70 11.88 4.19 -2.46
C LEU A 70 11.04 4.61 -3.68
N ALA A 71 10.67 5.88 -3.79
CA ALA A 71 9.99 6.44 -4.96
C ALA A 71 10.87 6.40 -6.22
N ARG A 72 12.20 6.28 -6.08
CA ARG A 72 13.15 6.12 -7.20
C ARG A 72 13.39 4.66 -7.57
N CYS A 73 12.76 3.74 -6.86
CA CYS A 73 12.89 2.31 -7.08
C CYS A 73 11.64 1.76 -7.78
N ALA A 74 11.82 0.76 -8.63
CA ALA A 74 10.74 0.03 -9.26
C ALA A 74 10.92 -1.47 -9.12
N LEU A 75 9.81 -2.17 -8.97
CA LEU A 75 9.73 -3.62 -9.02
C LEU A 75 9.16 -4.03 -10.37
N SER A 76 9.94 -4.78 -11.15
CA SER A 76 9.47 -5.38 -12.39
C SER A 76 9.24 -6.87 -12.17
N ILE A 77 8.05 -7.35 -12.51
CA ILE A 77 7.66 -8.75 -12.32
C ILE A 77 7.16 -9.31 -13.65
N PRO A 78 7.68 -10.45 -14.13
CA PRO A 78 7.15 -11.12 -15.30
C PRO A 78 5.70 -11.54 -15.13
N ALA A 79 4.88 -11.35 -16.16
CA ALA A 79 3.49 -11.81 -16.20
C ALA A 79 3.37 -13.35 -15.99
N SER A 80 4.44 -14.10 -16.26
CA SER A 80 4.53 -15.54 -16.01
C SER A 80 4.76 -15.91 -14.53
N CYS A 81 4.87 -14.94 -13.62
CA CYS A 81 5.01 -15.20 -12.19
C CYS A 81 3.67 -15.59 -11.58
N ASP A 82 3.52 -16.84 -11.14
CA ASP A 82 2.30 -17.36 -10.52
C ASP A 82 1.92 -16.69 -9.20
N ASN A 83 2.81 -15.87 -8.62
CA ASN A 83 2.59 -15.14 -7.38
C ASN A 83 2.56 -13.63 -7.57
N LEU A 84 2.45 -13.13 -8.81
CA LEU A 84 2.61 -11.70 -9.12
C LEU A 84 1.84 -10.79 -8.16
N LEU A 85 0.53 -11.01 -7.97
CA LEU A 85 -0.29 -10.19 -7.08
C LEU A 85 0.18 -10.24 -5.61
N ALA A 86 0.55 -11.43 -5.11
CA ALA A 86 1.00 -11.62 -3.72
C ALA A 86 2.36 -10.95 -3.48
N VAL A 87 3.30 -11.16 -4.40
CA VAL A 87 4.63 -10.53 -4.39
C VAL A 87 4.47 -9.02 -4.44
N SER A 88 3.64 -8.49 -5.33
CA SER A 88 3.42 -7.04 -5.42
C SER A 88 2.90 -6.47 -4.10
N MET A 89 1.91 -7.11 -3.45
CA MET A 89 1.42 -6.65 -2.15
C MET A 89 2.51 -6.71 -1.07
N TYR A 90 3.34 -7.75 -1.05
CA TYR A 90 4.43 -7.89 -0.10
C TYR A 90 5.43 -6.72 -0.24
N TYR A 91 5.86 -6.43 -1.47
CA TYR A 91 6.78 -5.32 -1.72
C TYR A 91 6.13 -3.94 -1.49
N ALA A 92 4.83 -3.78 -1.77
CA ALA A 92 4.10 -2.55 -1.47
C ALA A 92 4.06 -2.27 0.04
N ALA A 93 3.85 -3.31 0.87
CA ALA A 93 3.94 -3.20 2.33
C ALA A 93 5.35 -2.86 2.82
N LYS A 94 6.38 -3.21 2.05
CA LYS A 94 7.79 -2.82 2.31
C LYS A 94 8.13 -1.43 1.77
N GLY A 95 7.17 -0.72 1.18
CA GLY A 95 7.32 0.66 0.73
C GLY A 95 7.76 0.81 -0.71
N VAL A 96 7.81 -0.26 -1.51
CA VAL A 96 7.97 -0.10 -2.96
C VAL A 96 6.72 0.60 -3.51
N LEU A 97 6.94 1.67 -4.25
CA LEU A 97 5.85 2.50 -4.78
C LEU A 97 5.59 2.23 -6.26
N ASN A 98 6.61 1.83 -7.02
CA ASN A 98 6.47 1.70 -8.47
C ASN A 98 6.54 0.24 -8.90
N PHE A 99 5.52 -0.21 -9.63
CA PHE A 99 5.37 -1.58 -10.08
C PHE A 99 5.27 -1.63 -11.60
N HIS A 100 5.91 -2.63 -12.19
CA HIS A 100 5.85 -2.89 -13.62
C HIS A 100 5.59 -4.39 -13.85
N VAL A 101 4.75 -4.70 -14.83
CA VAL A 101 4.45 -6.08 -15.23
C VAL A 101 5.07 -6.31 -16.59
N GLU A 102 5.97 -7.28 -16.70
CA GLU A 102 6.63 -7.59 -17.98
C GLU A 102 5.77 -8.58 -18.78
N GLY A 103 5.22 -8.07 -19.89
CA GLY A 103 4.37 -8.85 -20.78
C GLY A 103 2.89 -8.80 -20.40
N GLU A 104 2.11 -9.59 -21.13
CA GLU A 104 0.66 -9.65 -21.00
C GLU A 104 0.25 -10.97 -20.35
N GLY A 105 -0.83 -10.94 -19.58
CA GLY A 105 -1.40 -12.11 -18.93
C GLY A 105 -2.67 -11.76 -18.17
N SER A 106 -3.33 -12.79 -17.66
CA SER A 106 -4.55 -12.65 -16.86
C SER A 106 -4.41 -13.32 -15.50
N VAL A 107 -5.24 -12.91 -14.55
CA VAL A 107 -5.28 -13.48 -13.20
C VAL A 107 -5.74 -14.94 -13.28
N THR A 108 -4.88 -15.84 -12.84
CA THR A 108 -5.16 -17.29 -12.76
C THR A 108 -5.92 -17.64 -11.49
N ALA A 109 -6.49 -18.85 -11.45
CA ALA A 109 -7.15 -19.37 -10.24
C ALA A 109 -6.17 -19.50 -9.06
N GLU A 110 -4.94 -19.92 -9.34
CA GLU A 110 -3.86 -20.04 -8.36
C GLU A 110 -3.52 -18.68 -7.76
N GLN A 111 -3.29 -17.65 -8.60
CA GLN A 111 -3.05 -16.28 -8.15
C GLN A 111 -4.21 -15.73 -7.33
N TRP A 112 -5.44 -15.89 -7.83
CA TRP A 112 -6.65 -15.40 -7.16
C TRP A 112 -6.81 -16.02 -5.78
N SER A 113 -6.60 -17.33 -5.64
CA SER A 113 -6.78 -18.07 -4.39
C SER A 113 -5.83 -17.63 -3.26
N ARG A 114 -4.66 -17.09 -3.63
CA ARG A 114 -3.62 -16.65 -2.69
C ARG A 114 -3.92 -15.31 -2.03
N ILE A 115 -4.90 -14.56 -2.53
CA ILE A 115 -5.21 -13.22 -2.06
C ILE A 115 -6.60 -13.20 -1.42
N PRO A 116 -6.69 -13.16 -0.08
CA PRO A 116 -7.97 -13.23 0.62
C PRO A 116 -8.90 -12.05 0.31
N GLY A 117 -10.16 -12.35 0.02
CA GLY A 117 -11.22 -11.36 -0.15
C GLY A 117 -11.31 -10.74 -1.55
N LEU A 118 -10.59 -11.29 -2.54
CA LEU A 118 -10.79 -10.92 -3.93
C LEU A 118 -12.13 -11.43 -4.48
N SER A 119 -12.78 -10.58 -5.26
CA SER A 119 -13.98 -10.96 -5.99
C SER A 119 -13.65 -12.04 -7.03
N PRO A 120 -14.48 -13.09 -7.19
CA PRO A 120 -14.35 -14.04 -8.29
C PRO A 120 -14.41 -13.38 -9.68
N ALA A 121 -14.97 -12.17 -9.79
CA ALA A 121 -15.01 -11.40 -11.04
C ALA A 121 -13.63 -10.96 -11.56
N TRP A 122 -12.57 -11.16 -10.77
CA TRP A 122 -11.20 -10.84 -11.16
C TRP A 122 -10.50 -12.01 -11.85
N LEU A 123 -11.08 -13.22 -11.85
CA LEU A 123 -10.56 -14.31 -12.67
C LEU A 123 -10.59 -13.91 -14.15
N ASP A 124 -9.50 -14.22 -14.87
CA ASP A 124 -9.27 -13.83 -16.26
C ASP A 124 -9.15 -12.32 -16.52
N MET A 125 -9.18 -11.47 -15.49
CA MET A 125 -8.87 -10.04 -15.62
C MET A 125 -7.40 -9.85 -16.01
N PRO A 126 -7.07 -8.87 -16.88
CA PRO A 126 -5.68 -8.56 -17.19
C PRO A 126 -4.85 -8.27 -15.94
N LEU A 127 -3.63 -8.82 -15.85
CA LEU A 127 -2.77 -8.70 -14.66
C LEU A 127 -2.46 -7.26 -14.28
N ARG A 128 -2.19 -6.40 -15.28
CA ARG A 128 -1.96 -4.97 -15.05
C ARG A 128 -3.19 -4.31 -14.44
N GLU A 129 -4.37 -4.58 -14.97
CA GLU A 129 -5.61 -4.00 -14.46
C GLU A 129 -5.90 -4.47 -13.03
N ALA A 130 -5.83 -5.79 -12.79
CA ALA A 130 -6.02 -6.37 -11.46
C ALA A 130 -5.02 -5.80 -10.44
N LEU A 131 -3.73 -5.74 -10.78
CA LEU A 131 -2.72 -5.19 -9.90
C LEU A 131 -2.96 -3.70 -9.63
N GLY A 132 -3.38 -2.93 -10.64
CA GLY A 132 -3.70 -1.52 -10.49
C GLY A 132 -4.80 -1.29 -9.45
N PHE A 133 -5.93 -2.00 -9.57
CA PHE A 133 -7.01 -1.92 -8.60
C PHE A 133 -6.59 -2.39 -7.20
N LEU A 134 -5.77 -3.43 -7.13
CA LEU A 134 -5.29 -3.95 -5.85
C LEU A 134 -4.38 -2.96 -5.13
N LEU A 135 -3.46 -2.32 -5.85
CA LEU A 135 -2.56 -1.30 -5.30
C LEU A 135 -3.34 -0.04 -4.90
N GLU A 136 -4.20 0.49 -5.77
CA GLU A 136 -4.99 1.71 -5.48
C GLU A 136 -5.86 1.52 -4.22
N SER A 137 -6.45 0.35 -4.06
CA SER A 137 -7.34 0.07 -2.91
C SER A 137 -6.60 -0.19 -1.59
N ARG A 138 -5.31 -0.56 -1.62
CA ARG A 138 -4.58 -1.03 -0.43
C ARG A 138 -3.34 -0.21 -0.08
N TYR A 139 -2.77 0.50 -1.05
CA TYR A 139 -1.46 1.15 -1.00
C TYR A 139 -1.53 2.47 -1.78
N PRO A 140 -1.98 3.57 -1.16
CA PRO A 140 -2.39 4.79 -1.86
C PRO A 140 -1.25 5.55 -2.57
N LEU A 141 0.01 5.21 -2.31
CA LEU A 141 1.17 5.79 -2.99
C LEU A 141 1.79 4.82 -4.00
N ALA A 142 1.28 3.59 -4.11
CA ALA A 142 1.77 2.63 -5.07
C ALA A 142 1.06 2.81 -6.43
N GLY A 143 1.80 2.62 -7.51
CA GLY A 143 1.31 2.79 -8.87
C GLY A 143 1.96 1.85 -9.87
N LEU A 144 1.30 1.71 -11.02
CA LEU A 144 1.84 0.99 -12.16
C LEU A 144 2.60 1.93 -13.09
N LEU A 145 3.74 1.45 -13.58
CA LEU A 145 4.50 2.07 -14.63
C LEU A 145 4.19 1.42 -15.99
N GLU A 146 4.32 2.21 -17.04
CA GLU A 146 4.38 1.70 -18.42
C GLU A 146 5.78 1.18 -18.77
N ASP A 147 6.82 1.80 -18.21
CA ASP A 147 8.21 1.38 -18.36
C ASP A 147 9.04 1.74 -17.12
N THR A 148 10.17 1.07 -16.95
CA THR A 148 11.05 1.22 -15.78
C THR A 148 12.22 2.18 -16.02
N SER A 149 12.19 3.00 -17.07
CA SER A 149 13.29 3.90 -17.40
C SER A 149 13.47 4.95 -16.31
N GLY A 150 14.70 5.10 -15.80
CA GLY A 150 15.01 6.06 -14.74
C GLY A 150 14.77 5.56 -13.31
N TYR A 151 14.35 4.31 -13.14
CA TYR A 151 14.19 3.68 -11.83
C TYR A 151 15.35 2.74 -11.51
N SER A 152 15.68 2.64 -10.22
CA SER A 152 16.55 1.59 -9.70
C SER A 152 15.74 0.32 -9.47
N MET A 153 16.22 -0.83 -9.96
CA MET A 153 15.46 -2.07 -9.88
C MET A 153 15.56 -2.71 -8.50
N VAL A 154 14.41 -3.09 -7.95
CA VAL A 154 14.30 -3.90 -6.72
C VAL A 154 14.42 -5.37 -7.10
N ALA A 155 15.36 -6.08 -6.48
CA ALA A 155 15.48 -7.52 -6.63
C ALA A 155 14.33 -8.21 -5.89
N VAL A 156 13.58 -9.04 -6.62
CA VAL A 156 12.56 -9.91 -6.02
C VAL A 156 13.26 -11.10 -5.38
N ASP A 157 12.88 -11.46 -4.16
CA ASP A 157 13.36 -12.69 -3.53
C ASP A 157 12.92 -13.92 -4.37
N PRO A 158 13.83 -14.82 -4.76
CA PRO A 158 13.48 -16.03 -5.51
C PRO A 158 12.44 -16.92 -4.81
N GLU A 159 12.42 -16.93 -3.47
CA GLU A 159 11.44 -17.70 -2.71
C GLU A 159 10.01 -17.13 -2.89
N GLU A 160 9.90 -15.81 -2.98
CA GLU A 160 8.63 -15.10 -3.22
C GLU A 160 8.16 -15.26 -4.67
N GLN A 161 9.08 -15.38 -5.64
CA GLN A 161 8.74 -15.69 -7.04
C GLN A 161 8.21 -17.12 -7.24
N GLY A 162 8.66 -18.08 -6.41
CA GLY A 162 8.63 -19.50 -6.73
C GLY A 162 7.86 -20.41 -5.76
N ALA A 163 7.07 -19.88 -4.81
CA ALA A 163 6.27 -20.70 -3.90
C ALA A 163 5.10 -21.43 -4.63
N SER A 164 5.45 -22.42 -5.44
CA SER A 164 4.67 -23.63 -5.68
C SER A 164 4.92 -24.57 -4.51
N HIS A 165 3.92 -24.71 -3.64
CA HIS A 165 3.79 -25.87 -2.76
C HIS A 165 2.53 -26.62 -3.15
#